data_AF-A0A1H5IAW2-F1
#
_entry.id   AF-A0A1H5IAW2-F1
#
_cell.length_a   1.000
_cell.length_b   1.000
_cell.length_c   1.000
_cell.angle_alpha   90.00
_cell.angle_beta   90.00
_cell.angle_gamma   90.00
#
_symmetry.space_group_name_H-M   'P 1'
#
loop_
_entity.id
_entity.type
_entity.pdbx_description
1 polymer ?
#
loop_
_entity_poly.entity_id
_entity_poly.type
_entity_poly.pdbx_seq_one_letter_code
_entity_poly.pdbx_strand_id
1 'polypeptide(L)'
;MVEILVTDAIAPRRQYRRGYTRSALPETCRLDRRTRRSRRYEYLLKSFTPSNSSLAEADKAQIALAASLTVAVEEMQFKLLAGESVDAEQAIRLANSQRRALLAVAEIGRRAVTPKSYRETLIEQQNAALSQERAAEKAQRDAHAARQRRYRARLAAKAAETQP
;
A
#
# COMPACT_ATOMS: atom_id res chain seq x y z
N MET A 1 -18.74 55.61 37.39
CA MET A 1 -18.26 54.36 37.99
C MET A 1 -19.40 53.36 37.96
N VAL A 2 -19.32 52.34 37.11
CA VAL A 2 -20.28 51.23 37.06
C VAL A 2 -19.45 49.96 36.98
N GLU A 3 -19.37 49.23 38.09
CA GLU A 3 -18.75 47.90 38.14
C GLU A 3 -19.80 46.87 37.70
N ILE A 4 -19.54 46.20 36.59
CA ILE A 4 -20.35 45.07 36.12
C ILE A 4 -19.65 43.80 36.60
N LEU A 5 -20.19 43.20 37.67
CA LEU A 5 -19.80 41.87 38.13
C LEU A 5 -20.52 40.82 37.27
N VAL A 6 -19.80 40.26 36.29
CA VAL A 6 -20.23 39.05 35.56
C VAL A 6 -19.65 37.83 36.28
N THR A 7 -20.44 37.23 37.17
CA THR A 7 -20.13 35.95 37.80
C THR A 7 -20.86 34.81 37.08
N ASP A 8 -20.32 34.40 35.93
CA ASP A 8 -20.73 33.14 35.32
C ASP A 8 -20.07 31.97 36.04
N ALA A 9 -20.86 31.29 36.86
CA ALA A 9 -20.53 30.02 37.46
C ALA A 9 -20.35 28.94 36.36
N ILE A 10 -19.11 28.78 35.89
CA ILE A 10 -18.73 27.70 34.98
C ILE A 10 -18.83 26.37 35.75
N ALA A 11 -19.91 25.63 35.48
CA ALA A 11 -20.09 24.29 36.02
C ALA A 11 -18.86 23.41 35.75
N PRO A 12 -18.38 22.61 36.71
CA PRO A 12 -17.21 21.76 36.51
C PRO A 12 -17.54 20.74 35.42
N ARG A 13 -16.87 20.87 34.27
CA ARG A 13 -16.92 19.88 33.20
C ARG A 13 -16.59 18.52 33.81
N ARG A 14 -17.55 17.59 33.71
CA ARG A 14 -17.42 16.19 34.14
C ARG A 14 -16.03 15.68 33.79
N GLN A 15 -15.21 15.48 34.83
CA GLN A 15 -13.95 14.78 34.73
C GLN A 15 -14.26 13.35 34.31
N TYR A 16 -14.21 13.07 33.01
CA TYR A 16 -14.03 11.71 32.56
C TYR A 16 -12.77 11.21 33.25
N ARG A 17 -12.94 10.24 34.16
CA ARG A 17 -11.86 9.41 34.71
C ARG A 17 -11.10 8.81 33.53
N ARG A 18 -10.07 9.53 33.07
CA ARG A 18 -9.08 9.01 32.14
C ARG A 18 -8.27 8.01 32.95
N GLY A 19 -8.50 6.73 32.65
CA GLY A 19 -7.63 5.66 33.12
C GLY A 19 -6.18 6.04 32.87
N TYR A 20 -5.42 6.07 33.95
CA TYR A 20 -3.97 6.21 33.92
C TYR A 20 -3.38 4.99 33.19
N THR A 21 -3.16 5.09 31.89
CA THR A 21 -2.02 4.39 31.29
C THR A 21 -0.88 5.39 31.20
N ARG A 22 -0.16 5.50 32.32
CA ARG A 22 1.22 5.95 32.39
C ARG A 22 2.03 5.12 31.39
N SER A 23 2.26 5.62 30.20
CA SER A 23 3.43 5.25 29.43
C SER A 23 4.28 6.50 29.32
N ALA A 24 5.07 6.75 30.37
CA ALA A 24 6.25 7.59 30.33
C ALA A 24 7.35 6.87 29.53
N LEU A 25 7.00 6.41 28.32
CA LEU A 25 7.90 5.76 27.40
C LEU A 25 8.27 6.79 26.32
N PRO A 26 9.57 6.93 26.02
CA PRO A 26 10.08 7.96 25.11
C PRO A 26 9.54 7.67 23.70
N GLU A 27 8.77 8.62 23.14
CA GLU A 27 8.40 8.84 21.72
C GLU A 27 8.06 7.66 20.78
N THR A 28 8.02 6.42 21.28
CA THR A 28 7.65 5.18 20.60
C THR A 28 6.14 5.05 20.43
N CYS A 29 5.39 6.02 20.98
CA CYS A 29 3.94 6.20 20.84
C CYS A 29 3.50 6.65 19.42
N ARG A 30 4.29 6.33 18.38
CA ARG A 30 3.89 6.50 16.97
C ARG A 30 2.90 5.43 16.51
N LEU A 31 2.72 4.35 17.27
CA LEU A 31 1.90 3.19 16.90
C LEU A 31 0.47 3.17 17.45
N ASP A 32 0.12 4.01 18.44
CA ASP A 32 -1.11 3.78 19.20
C ASP A 32 -2.39 4.35 18.51
N ARG A 33 -2.31 4.93 17.29
CA ARG A 33 -3.41 5.54 16.49
C ARG A 33 -4.34 6.54 17.23
N ARG A 34 -4.04 6.86 18.49
CA ARG A 34 -4.88 7.66 19.39
C ARG A 34 -4.65 9.15 19.22
N THR A 35 -3.46 9.55 18.81
CA THR A 35 -3.10 10.96 18.60
C THR A 35 -3.41 11.40 17.17
N ARG A 36 -3.72 12.69 16.95
CA ARG A 36 -3.90 13.25 15.59
C ARG A 36 -2.66 13.02 14.74
N ARG A 37 -1.47 13.18 15.33
CA ARG A 37 -0.16 12.93 14.72
C ARG A 37 -0.03 11.50 14.17
N SER A 38 -0.31 10.49 15.00
CA SER A 38 -0.20 9.08 14.58
C SER A 38 -1.19 8.73 13.47
N ARG A 39 -2.43 9.22 13.54
CA ARG A 39 -3.42 9.05 12.46
C ARG A 39 -2.97 9.68 11.15
N ARG A 40 -2.40 10.90 11.21
CA ARG A 40 -1.88 11.60 10.03
C ARG A 40 -0.70 10.85 9.42
N TYR A 41 0.22 10.36 10.25
CA TYR A 41 1.34 9.54 9.82
C TYR A 41 0.88 8.28 9.07
N GLU A 42 -0.09 7.54 9.60
CA GLU A 42 -0.61 6.34 8.94
C GLU A 42 -1.35 6.63 7.63
N TYR A 43 -2.09 7.74 7.58
CA TYR A 43 -2.71 8.20 6.35
C TYR A 43 -1.66 8.47 5.27
N LEU A 44 -0.58 9.16 5.62
CA LEU A 44 0.52 9.46 4.71
C LEU A 44 1.27 8.19 4.28
N LEU A 45 1.53 7.25 5.21
CA LEU A 45 2.09 5.94 4.89
C LEU A 45 1.27 5.24 3.80
N LYS A 46 -0.06 5.13 4.01
CA LYS A 46 -0.96 4.52 3.02
C LYS A 46 -0.98 5.27 1.70
N SER A 47 -0.93 6.60 1.74
CA SER A 47 -0.93 7.44 0.54
C SER A 47 0.37 7.35 -0.26
N PHE A 48 1.50 7.08 0.39
CA PHE A 48 2.81 6.95 -0.25
C PHE A 48 3.11 5.53 -0.71
N THR A 49 2.47 4.52 -0.11
CA THR A 49 2.58 3.13 -0.56
C THR A 49 1.81 2.94 -1.88
N PRO A 50 2.46 2.46 -2.96
CA PRO A 50 1.76 2.13 -4.20
C PRO A 50 0.81 0.95 -3.96
N SER A 51 -0.38 0.99 -4.54
CA SER A 51 -1.45 0.00 -4.30
C SER A 51 -1.10 -1.43 -4.74
N ASN A 52 -0.16 -1.60 -5.68
CA ASN A 52 0.08 -2.87 -6.37
C ASN A 52 1.53 -3.38 -6.29
N SER A 53 2.37 -2.84 -5.40
CA SER A 53 3.80 -3.21 -5.34
C SER A 53 4.16 -3.97 -4.08
N SER A 54 4.82 -5.12 -4.24
CA SER A 54 5.61 -5.73 -3.17
C SER A 54 6.87 -4.88 -2.95
N LEU A 55 6.83 -4.00 -1.95
CA LEU A 55 7.95 -3.11 -1.62
C LEU A 55 9.06 -3.86 -0.89
N ALA A 56 10.31 -3.56 -1.24
CA ALA A 56 11.47 -3.98 -0.46
C ALA A 56 11.45 -3.32 0.93
N GLU A 57 12.15 -3.90 1.90
CA GLU A 57 12.22 -3.35 3.26
C GLU A 57 12.86 -1.94 3.27
N ALA A 58 13.86 -1.71 2.43
CA ALA A 58 14.47 -0.41 2.24
C ALA A 58 13.46 0.65 1.74
N ASP A 59 12.61 0.29 0.78
CA ASP A 59 11.58 1.19 0.24
C ASP A 59 10.51 1.51 1.31
N LYS A 60 10.11 0.51 2.11
CA LYS A 60 9.20 0.70 3.25
C LYS A 60 9.80 1.68 4.26
N ALA A 61 11.08 1.55 4.57
CA ALA A 61 11.79 2.46 5.48
C ALA A 61 11.85 3.89 4.91
N GLN A 62 12.08 4.05 3.61
CA GLN A 62 12.07 5.38 2.96
C GLN A 62 10.68 6.02 2.99
N ILE A 63 9.63 5.26 2.71
CA ILE A 63 8.23 5.73 2.80
C ILE A 63 7.90 6.14 4.25
N ALA A 64 8.31 5.34 5.24
CA ALA A 64 8.14 5.65 6.65
C ALA A 64 8.88 6.93 7.06
N LEU A 65 10.11 7.13 6.58
CA LEU A 65 10.89 8.33 6.82
C LEU A 65 10.18 9.56 6.22
N ALA A 66 9.76 9.49 4.95
CA ALA A 66 9.07 10.58 4.26
C ALA A 66 7.77 10.98 4.95
N ALA A 67 6.96 9.99 5.39
CA ALA A 67 5.74 10.25 6.16
C ALA A 67 6.06 10.93 7.50
N SER A 68 7.12 10.50 8.20
CA SER A 68 7.50 11.10 9.48
C SER A 68 7.97 12.55 9.36
N LEU A 69 8.77 12.86 8.33
CA LEU A 69 9.24 14.22 8.05
C LEU A 69 8.09 15.13 7.64
N THR A 70 7.14 14.62 6.86
CA THR A 70 5.96 15.39 6.45
C THR A 70 5.11 15.80 7.65
N VAL A 71 4.86 14.88 8.57
CA VAL A 71 4.15 15.20 9.82
C VAL A 71 4.90 16.24 10.66
N ALA A 72 6.22 16.15 10.75
CA ALA A 72 7.02 17.13 11.49
C ALA A 72 6.95 18.53 10.85
N VAL A 73 6.98 18.61 9.51
CA VAL A 73 6.82 19.87 8.78
C VAL A 73 5.42 20.44 8.99
N GLU A 74 4.37 19.62 8.92
CA GLU A 74 2.99 20.04 9.21
C GLU A 74 2.88 20.61 10.63
N GLU A 75 3.40 19.90 11.64
CA GLU A 75 3.42 20.37 13.03
C GLU A 75 4.12 21.72 13.18
N MET A 76 5.28 21.88 12.53
CA MET A 76 6.04 23.13 12.57
C MET A 76 5.28 24.29 11.88
N GLN A 77 4.59 24.02 10.76
CA GLN A 77 3.73 25.00 10.11
C GLN A 77 2.55 25.39 11.00
N PHE A 78 1.95 24.45 11.73
CA PHE A 78 0.90 24.76 12.70
C PHE A 78 1.40 25.67 13.83
N LYS A 79 2.60 25.43 14.35
CA LYS A 79 3.23 26.31 15.36
C LYS A 79 3.44 27.72 14.85
N LEU A 80 3.94 27.84 13.62
CA LEU A 80 4.14 29.14 12.97
C LEU A 80 2.80 29.89 12.80
N LEU A 81 1.74 29.20 12.36
CA LEU A 81 0.40 29.77 12.24
C LEU A 81 -0.23 30.14 13.59
N ALA A 82 0.14 29.45 14.66
CA ALA A 82 -0.27 29.78 16.02
C ALA A 82 0.48 30.98 16.62
N GLY A 83 1.46 31.54 15.89
CA GLY A 83 2.31 32.64 16.37
C GLY A 83 3.41 32.19 17.34
N GLU A 84 3.68 30.88 17.43
CA GLU A 84 4.81 30.38 18.22
C GLU A 84 6.13 30.69 17.52
N SER A 85 7.18 30.99 18.30
CA SER A 85 8.52 31.19 17.76
C SER A 85 9.08 29.86 17.24
N VAL A 86 9.37 29.80 15.94
CA VAL A 86 9.99 28.65 15.27
C VAL A 86 11.39 29.06 14.79
N ASP A 87 12.39 28.21 15.04
CA ASP A 87 13.73 28.40 14.48
C ASP A 87 13.70 28.21 12.95
N ALA A 88 13.99 29.30 12.23
CA ALA A 88 13.98 29.34 10.78
C ALA A 88 15.01 28.38 10.16
N GLU A 89 16.17 28.17 10.79
CA GLU A 89 17.20 27.29 10.25
C GLU A 89 16.76 25.82 10.36
N GLN A 90 16.17 25.44 11.50
CA GLN A 90 15.54 24.13 11.66
C GLN A 90 14.42 23.91 10.65
N ALA A 91 13.60 24.94 10.40
CA ALA A 91 12.53 24.85 9.41
C ALA A 91 13.04 24.57 8.00
N ILE A 92 14.08 25.28 7.58
CA ILE A 92 14.71 25.08 6.26
C ILE A 92 15.34 23.68 6.17
N ARG A 93 16.08 23.24 7.20
CA ARG A 93 16.70 21.90 7.22
C ARG A 93 15.65 20.80 7.14
N LEU A 94 14.55 20.94 7.88
CA LEU A 94 13.45 19.97 7.90
C LEU A 94 12.73 19.92 6.55
N ALA A 95 12.41 21.08 5.96
CA ALA A 95 11.78 21.17 4.64
C ALA A 95 12.66 20.57 3.53
N ASN A 96 13.97 20.83 3.57
CA ASN A 96 14.91 20.25 2.61
C ASN A 96 15.01 18.72 2.76
N SER A 97 15.03 18.22 3.99
CA SER A 97 15.02 16.78 4.27
C SER A 97 13.74 16.13 3.78
N GLN A 98 12.58 16.76 4.02
CA GLN A 98 11.29 16.30 3.52
C GLN A 98 11.28 16.24 1.99
N ARG A 99 11.75 17.31 1.31
CA ARG A 99 11.81 17.35 -0.16
C ARG A 99 12.63 16.20 -0.73
N ARG A 100 13.82 15.92 -0.16
CA ARG A 100 14.66 14.80 -0.60
C ARG A 100 13.99 13.45 -0.37
N ALA A 101 13.35 13.25 0.78
CA ALA A 101 12.63 12.02 1.08
C ALA A 101 11.44 11.80 0.14
N LEU A 102 10.68 12.85 -0.20
CA LEU A 102 9.57 12.77 -1.15
C LEU A 102 10.04 12.47 -2.58
N LEU A 103 11.18 13.00 -3.00
CA LEU A 103 11.79 12.64 -4.30
C LEU A 103 12.13 11.15 -4.35
N ALA A 104 12.72 10.59 -3.28
CA ALA A 104 13.00 9.16 -3.20
C ALA A 104 11.72 8.32 -3.28
N VAL A 105 10.65 8.72 -2.56
CA VAL A 105 9.34 8.03 -2.64
C VAL A 105 8.73 8.12 -4.05
N ALA A 106 8.85 9.27 -4.72
CA ALA A 106 8.39 9.42 -6.09
C ALA A 106 9.14 8.48 -7.05
N GLU A 107 10.44 8.26 -6.84
CA GLU A 107 11.20 7.27 -7.59
C GLU A 107 10.74 5.84 -7.32
N ILE A 108 10.41 5.48 -6.08
CA ILE A 108 9.86 4.15 -5.75
C ILE A 108 8.57 3.90 -6.54
N GLY A 109 7.67 4.89 -6.57
CA GLY A 109 6.43 4.80 -7.35
C GLY A 109 6.67 4.62 -8.86
N ARG A 110 7.75 5.19 -9.40
CA ARG A 110 8.17 4.98 -10.81
C ARG A 110 8.85 3.63 -11.02
N ARG A 111 9.70 3.20 -10.08
CA ARG A 111 10.42 1.92 -10.11
C ARG A 111 9.50 0.72 -9.97
N ALA A 112 8.30 0.89 -9.41
CA ALA A 112 7.27 -0.15 -9.37
C ALA A 112 6.89 -0.68 -10.77
N VAL A 113 7.23 0.05 -11.84
CA VAL A 113 7.24 -0.44 -13.22
C VAL A 113 8.68 -0.61 -13.67
N THR A 114 9.39 -1.61 -13.15
CA THR A 114 10.69 -1.99 -13.73
C THR A 114 10.44 -2.58 -15.11
N PRO A 115 11.00 -1.99 -16.19
CA PRO A 115 10.94 -2.64 -17.49
C PRO A 115 11.66 -3.98 -17.40
N LYS A 116 10.98 -5.06 -17.85
CA LYS A 116 11.55 -6.42 -17.88
C LYS A 116 12.90 -6.41 -18.58
N SER A 117 13.87 -7.13 -18.04
CA SER A 117 15.17 -7.27 -18.72
C SER A 117 15.02 -8.03 -20.04
N TYR A 118 15.88 -7.76 -21.03
CA TYR A 118 15.82 -8.47 -22.32
C TYR A 118 15.89 -10.01 -22.16
N ARG A 119 16.62 -10.48 -21.14
CA ARG A 119 16.68 -11.91 -20.80
C ARG A 119 15.33 -12.42 -20.30
N GLU A 120 14.64 -11.67 -19.44
CA GLU A 120 13.30 -12.03 -18.96
C GLU A 120 12.29 -12.07 -20.11
N THR A 121 12.36 -11.12 -21.04
CA THR A 121 11.46 -11.12 -22.20
C THR A 121 11.68 -12.33 -23.09
N LEU A 122 12.93 -12.76 -23.29
CA LEU A 122 13.24 -13.98 -24.03
C LEU A 122 12.71 -15.24 -23.32
N ILE A 123 12.86 -15.33 -22.00
CA ILE A 123 12.33 -16.46 -21.22
C ILE A 123 10.81 -16.52 -21.32
N GLU A 124 10.13 -15.38 -21.26
CA GLU A 124 8.68 -15.31 -21.38
C GLU A 124 8.20 -15.71 -22.78
N GLN A 125 8.90 -15.28 -23.83
CA GLN A 125 8.61 -15.70 -25.21
C GLN A 125 8.80 -17.21 -25.39
N GLN A 126 9.86 -17.79 -24.82
CA GLN A 126 10.09 -19.24 -24.84
C GLN A 126 8.98 -19.99 -24.10
N ASN A 127 8.61 -19.53 -22.90
CA ASN A 127 7.54 -20.14 -22.12
C ASN A 127 6.18 -20.04 -22.83
N ALA A 128 5.91 -18.91 -23.50
CA ALA A 128 4.71 -18.71 -24.29
C ALA A 128 4.68 -19.70 -25.47
N ALA A 129 5.77 -19.85 -26.21
CA ALA A 129 5.87 -20.83 -27.30
C ALA A 129 5.65 -22.27 -26.81
N LEU A 130 6.33 -22.67 -25.73
CA LEU A 130 6.15 -24.00 -25.12
C LEU A 130 4.72 -24.22 -24.63
N SER A 131 4.06 -23.19 -24.11
CA SER A 131 2.67 -23.29 -23.66
C SER A 131 1.70 -23.50 -24.84
N GLN A 132 1.97 -22.85 -25.98
CA GLN A 132 1.19 -23.02 -27.21
C GLN A 132 1.38 -24.41 -27.81
N GLU A 133 2.61 -24.93 -27.83
CA GLU A 133 2.91 -26.28 -28.28
C GLU A 133 2.18 -27.33 -27.42
N ARG A 134 2.28 -27.21 -26.09
CA ARG A 134 1.58 -28.09 -25.15
C ARG A 134 0.06 -28.04 -25.33
N ALA A 135 -0.49 -26.85 -25.59
CA ALA A 135 -1.91 -26.68 -25.86
C ALA A 135 -2.32 -27.34 -27.19
N ALA A 136 -1.50 -27.21 -28.24
CA ALA A 136 -1.74 -27.84 -29.54
C ALA A 136 -1.67 -29.38 -29.46
N GLU A 137 -0.67 -29.94 -28.78
CA GLU A 137 -0.59 -31.38 -28.56
C GLU A 137 -1.80 -31.92 -27.79
N LYS A 138 -2.22 -31.22 -26.72
CA LYS A 138 -3.41 -31.60 -25.97
C LYS A 138 -4.65 -31.60 -26.86
N ALA A 139 -4.84 -30.56 -27.67
CA ALA A 139 -5.95 -30.47 -28.62
C ALA A 139 -5.93 -31.61 -29.66
N GLN A 140 -4.74 -31.99 -30.16
CA GLN A 140 -4.60 -33.12 -31.07
C GLN A 140 -4.95 -34.46 -30.41
N ARG A 141 -4.50 -34.68 -29.16
CA ARG A 141 -4.83 -35.89 -28.38
C ARG A 141 -6.32 -35.98 -28.13
N ASP A 142 -6.95 -34.87 -27.74
CA ASP A 142 -8.40 -34.81 -27.50
C ASP A 142 -9.20 -35.06 -28.79
N ALA A 143 -8.75 -34.49 -29.92
CA ALA A 143 -9.37 -34.73 -31.22
C ALA A 143 -9.24 -36.19 -31.66
N HIS A 144 -8.08 -36.81 -31.46
CA HIS A 144 -7.87 -38.23 -31.77
C HIS A 144 -8.74 -39.13 -30.89
N ALA A 145 -8.80 -38.88 -29.58
CA ALA A 145 -9.66 -39.60 -28.65
C ALA A 145 -11.15 -39.46 -29.04
N ALA A 146 -11.59 -38.28 -29.45
CA ALA A 146 -12.95 -38.05 -29.94
C ALA A 146 -13.26 -38.86 -31.22
N ARG A 147 -12.31 -38.93 -32.17
CA ARG A 147 -12.44 -39.76 -33.39
C ARG A 147 -12.56 -41.24 -33.04
N GLN A 148 -11.71 -41.74 -32.13
CA GLN A 148 -11.78 -43.13 -31.68
C GLN A 148 -13.11 -43.47 -31.00
N ARG A 149 -13.63 -42.58 -30.15
CA ARG A 149 -14.96 -42.75 -29.53
C ARG A 149 -16.06 -42.84 -30.58
N ARG A 150 -16.07 -41.94 -31.58
CA ARG A 150 -17.04 -41.98 -32.69
C ARG A 150 -16.95 -43.26 -33.51
N TYR A 151 -15.73 -43.72 -33.81
CA TYR A 151 -15.51 -44.96 -34.55
C TYR A 151 -16.03 -46.18 -33.78
N ARG A 152 -15.71 -46.30 -32.48
CA ARG A 152 -16.21 -47.38 -31.61
C ARG A 152 -17.74 -47.37 -31.51
N ALA A 153 -18.36 -46.20 -31.36
CA ALA A 153 -19.82 -46.07 -31.33
C ALA A 153 -20.47 -46.54 -32.64
N ARG A 154 -19.88 -46.18 -33.80
CA ARG A 154 -20.36 -46.65 -35.12
C ARG A 154 -20.25 -48.16 -35.27
N LEU A 155 -19.14 -48.77 -34.84
CA LEU A 155 -18.98 -50.23 -34.88
C LEU A 155 -20.00 -50.93 -33.98
N ALA A 156 -20.23 -50.40 -32.76
CA ALA A 156 -21.22 -50.96 -31.85
C ALA A 156 -22.65 -50.88 -32.41
N ALA A 157 -23.02 -49.76 -33.04
CA ALA A 157 -24.32 -49.61 -33.71
C ALA A 157 -24.48 -50.60 -34.86
N LYS A 158 -23.46 -50.74 -35.71
CA LYS A 158 -23.47 -51.70 -36.83
C LYS A 158 -23.60 -53.15 -36.36
N ALA A 159 -22.97 -53.50 -35.23
CA ALA A 159 -23.08 -54.83 -34.63
C ALA A 159 -24.47 -55.11 -34.06
N ALA A 160 -25.14 -54.10 -33.50
CA ALA A 160 -26.51 -54.23 -32.99
C ALA A 160 -27.52 -54.46 -34.13
N GLU A 161 -27.34 -53.84 -35.29
CA GLU A 161 -28.19 -54.06 -36.49
C GLU A 161 -28.09 -55.48 -37.06
N THR A 162 -27.01 -56.21 -36.76
CA THR A 162 -26.77 -57.56 -37.31
C THR A 162 -27.26 -58.69 -36.40
N GLN A 163 -27.76 -58.38 -35.20
CA GLN A 163 -28.38 -59.36 -34.31
C GLN A 163 -29.87 -59.47 -34.66
N PRO A 164 -30.33 -60.63 -35.17
CA PRO A 164 -31.72 -60.85 -35.55
C PRO A 164 -32.68 -60.95 -34.36
#